data_AF-A0A9W6UTU3-F1
#
_entry.id   AF-A0A9W6UTU3-F1
#
_cell.length_a   1.000
_cell.length_b   1.000
_cell.length_c   1.000
_cell.angle_alpha   90.00
_cell.angle_beta   90.00
_cell.angle_gamma   90.00
#
_symmetry.space_group_name_H-M   'P 1'
#
loop_
_entity.id
_entity.type
_entity.pdbx_description
1 polymer ?
#
loop_
_entity_poly.entity_id
_entity_poly.type
_entity_poly.pdbx_seq_one_letter_code
_entity_poly.pdbx_strand_id
1 'polypeptide(L)'
;MRYGTPLGVVDIAGPSMRRLLSDGDRVLVRYGAPLRPGAIALFRHPLQQDLLVVKRAAGRRPGGWWMLSDNPLVRTDSREYGAVPDELVLGRVLLRLAPRPAWLAPGRRVERALRGRAPWFAERLGVSVPFDGEL
;
A
#
# COMPACT_ATOMS: atom_id res chain seq x y z
N MET A 1 -0.98 -13.86 25.43
CA MET A 1 -1.40 -12.44 25.41
C MET A 1 -0.95 -11.82 24.09
N ARG A 2 -1.88 -11.43 23.21
CA ARG A 2 -1.54 -10.72 21.97
C ARG A 2 -1.45 -9.24 22.32
N TYR A 3 -0.24 -8.71 22.54
CA TYR A 3 -0.07 -7.26 22.43
C TYR A 3 -0.60 -6.87 21.04
N GLY A 4 -1.65 -6.05 21.01
CA GLY A 4 -2.24 -5.62 19.75
C GLY A 4 -1.15 -5.10 18.84
N THR A 5 -1.17 -5.51 17.58
CA THR A 5 -0.13 -5.09 16.63
C THR A 5 -0.04 -3.55 16.63
N PRO A 6 1.14 -2.96 16.84
CA PRO A 6 1.23 -1.54 17.16
C PRO A 6 0.74 -0.69 15.99
N LEU A 7 0.11 0.42 16.33
CA LEU A 7 -0.26 1.47 15.37
C LEU A 7 0.82 2.55 15.40
N GLY A 8 1.14 3.13 14.25
CA GLY A 8 2.00 4.30 14.17
C GLY A 8 1.62 5.20 13.00
N VAL A 9 2.10 6.44 13.06
CA VAL A 9 1.88 7.46 12.03
C VAL A 9 3.16 7.62 11.23
N VAL A 10 3.03 7.69 9.91
CA VAL A 10 4.15 7.88 8.98
C VAL A 10 3.81 9.03 8.04
N ASP A 11 4.79 9.90 7.81
CA ASP A 11 4.73 10.93 6.79
C ASP A 11 5.12 10.34 5.42
N ILE A 12 4.31 10.62 4.40
CA ILE A 12 4.57 10.19 3.04
C ILE A 12 5.51 11.18 2.37
N ALA A 13 6.62 10.66 1.86
CA ALA A 13 7.55 11.40 1.03
C ALA A 13 7.56 10.86 -0.39
N GLY A 14 7.56 11.76 -1.37
CA GLY A 14 7.72 11.46 -2.78
C GLY A 14 6.44 11.01 -3.51
N PRO A 15 6.54 10.83 -4.85
CA PRO A 15 5.36 10.75 -5.71
C PRO A 15 4.85 9.33 -5.99
N SER A 16 5.41 8.29 -5.36
CA SER A 16 5.13 6.87 -5.70
C SER A 16 3.66 6.47 -5.60
N MET A 17 2.92 7.10 -4.68
CA MET A 17 1.50 6.79 -4.43
C MET A 17 0.57 7.89 -4.97
N ARG A 18 1.07 8.77 -5.86
CA ARG A 18 0.29 9.88 -6.45
C ARG A 18 -0.96 9.33 -7.12
N ARG A 19 -2.09 9.67 -6.49
CA ARG A 19 -3.52 9.44 -6.79
C ARG A 19 -4.25 9.19 -5.47
N LEU A 20 -3.61 8.49 -4.53
CA LEU A 20 -4.16 8.17 -3.20
C LEU A 20 -3.42 8.84 -2.06
N LEU A 21 -2.10 8.94 -2.17
CA LEU A 21 -1.25 9.61 -1.20
C LEU A 21 -0.34 10.60 -1.93
N SER A 22 -0.28 11.81 -1.39
CA SER A 22 0.60 12.86 -1.83
C SER A 22 1.77 13.03 -0.86
N ASP A 23 2.83 13.66 -1.34
CA ASP A 23 3.91 14.15 -0.50
C ASP A 23 3.33 15.04 0.63
N GLY A 24 3.76 14.80 1.87
CA GLY A 24 3.25 15.45 3.07
C GLY A 24 1.97 14.85 3.66
N ASP A 25 1.37 13.83 3.04
CA ASP A 25 0.24 13.11 3.64
C ASP A 25 0.70 12.34 4.89
N ARG A 26 -0.10 12.37 5.95
CA ARG A 26 0.12 11.54 7.15
C ARG A 26 -0.74 10.31 7.09
N VAL A 27 -0.16 9.13 7.27
CA VAL A 27 -0.89 7.86 7.22
C VAL A 27 -0.80 7.08 8.52
N LEU A 28 -1.88 6.39 8.87
CA LEU A 28 -1.89 5.43 9.96
C LEU A 28 -1.50 4.05 9.43
N VAL A 29 -0.46 3.48 10.03
CA VAL A 29 0.04 2.15 9.72
C VAL A 29 -0.26 1.23 10.89
N ARG A 30 -0.74 0.02 10.57
CA ARG A 30 -0.79 -1.09 11.52
C ARG A 30 0.37 -2.02 11.23
N TYR A 31 1.40 -1.95 12.07
CA TYR A 31 2.57 -2.80 11.99
C TYR A 31 2.17 -4.26 12.21
N GLY A 32 2.90 -5.20 11.60
CA GLY A 32 2.64 -6.65 11.66
C GLY A 32 1.25 -7.09 11.17
N ALA A 33 0.47 -6.19 10.56
CA ALA A 33 -0.83 -6.55 10.01
C ALA A 33 -0.64 -7.40 8.74
N PRO A 34 -1.40 -8.50 8.58
CA PRO A 34 -1.31 -9.30 7.38
C PRO A 34 -1.75 -8.48 6.15
N LEU A 35 -0.93 -8.56 5.11
CA LEU A 35 -1.23 -8.00 3.80
C LEU A 35 -2.23 -8.86 3.04
N ARG A 36 -2.86 -8.25 2.06
CA ARG A 36 -3.71 -8.89 1.06
C ARG A 36 -3.53 -8.16 -0.28
N PRO A 37 -3.82 -8.79 -1.42
CA PRO A 37 -3.83 -8.09 -2.70
C PRO A 37 -4.67 -6.82 -2.65
N GLY A 38 -4.17 -5.74 -3.25
CA GLY A 38 -4.74 -4.39 -3.22
C GLY A 38 -4.43 -3.57 -1.97
N ALA A 39 -3.81 -4.14 -0.94
CA ALA A 39 -3.45 -3.37 0.26
C ALA A 39 -2.28 -2.41 -0.02
N ILE A 40 -2.31 -1.25 0.61
CA ILE A 40 -1.15 -0.34 0.66
C ILE A 40 -0.26 -0.78 1.83
N ALA A 41 1.02 -1.01 1.56
CA ALA A 41 1.97 -1.57 2.52
C ALA A 41 3.14 -0.62 2.77
N LEU A 42 3.60 -0.59 4.02
CA LEU A 42 4.88 0.00 4.41
C LEU A 42 5.90 -1.13 4.54
N PHE A 43 7.05 -1.00 3.88
CA PHE A 43 8.11 -2.01 3.89
C PHE A 43 9.50 -1.37 3.72
N ARG A 44 10.55 -2.13 4.03
CA ARG A 44 11.95 -1.74 3.75
C ARG A 44 12.30 -2.07 2.32
N HIS A 45 12.97 -1.16 1.62
CA HIS A 45 13.39 -1.41 0.23
C HIS A 45 14.37 -2.60 0.17
N PRO A 46 14.17 -3.61 -0.70
CA PRO A 46 15.00 -4.82 -0.72
C PRO A 46 16.49 -4.57 -0.95
N LEU A 47 16.82 -3.58 -1.79
CA LEU A 47 18.20 -3.21 -2.13
C LEU A 47 18.75 -2.05 -1.28
N GLN A 48 17.92 -1.40 -0.46
CA GLN A 48 18.29 -0.21 0.34
C GLN A 48 17.52 -0.26 1.67
N GLN A 49 17.90 -1.14 2.58
CA GLN A 49 17.04 -1.52 3.73
C GLN A 49 16.80 -0.40 4.76
N ASP A 50 17.59 0.67 4.70
CA ASP A 50 17.37 1.90 5.48
C ASP A 50 16.26 2.79 4.90
N LEU A 51 15.86 2.55 3.65
CA LEU A 51 14.78 3.25 2.98
C LEU A 51 13.43 2.56 3.24
N LEU A 52 12.50 3.29 3.85
CA LEU A 52 11.11 2.88 3.97
C LEU A 52 10.30 3.32 2.76
N VAL A 53 9.48 2.41 2.23
CA VAL A 53 8.73 2.62 1.00
C VAL A 53 7.27 2.25 1.21
N VAL A 54 6.37 3.01 0.59
CA VAL A 54 4.95 2.70 0.50
C VAL A 54 4.58 2.36 -0.95
N LYS A 55 3.98 1.18 -1.13
CA LYS A 55 3.50 0.68 -2.44
C LYS A 55 2.20 -0.10 -2.28
N ARG A 56 1.54 -0.40 -3.41
CA ARG A 56 0.38 -1.29 -3.47
C ARG A 56 0.83 -2.74 -3.65
N ALA A 57 0.34 -3.62 -2.78
CA ALA A 57 0.55 -5.06 -2.89
C ALA A 57 -0.32 -5.63 -4.01
N ALA A 58 0.25 -5.86 -5.19
CA ALA A 58 -0.48 -6.42 -6.33
C ALA A 58 -0.86 -7.89 -6.10
N GLY A 59 0.02 -8.66 -5.46
CA GLY A 59 -0.20 -10.07 -5.19
C GLY A 59 1.05 -10.78 -4.70
N ARG A 60 0.97 -12.11 -4.58
CA ARG A 60 2.10 -12.97 -4.23
C ARG A 60 2.85 -13.41 -5.49
N ARG A 61 4.17 -13.48 -5.40
CA ARG A 61 5.08 -14.09 -6.38
C ARG A 61 6.11 -14.95 -5.64
N PRO A 62 6.86 -15.83 -6.33
CA PRO A 62 7.99 -16.51 -5.70
C PRO A 62 8.91 -15.48 -5.02
N GLY A 63 9.23 -15.72 -3.74
CA GLY A 63 10.07 -14.81 -2.95
C GLY A 63 9.33 -13.71 -2.18
N GLY A 64 8.01 -13.53 -2.35
CA GLY A 64 7.23 -12.64 -1.46
C GLY A 64 6.10 -11.87 -2.13
N TRP A 65 5.98 -10.58 -1.78
CA TRP A 65 4.96 -9.67 -2.28
C TRP A 65 5.44 -8.91 -3.52
N TRP A 66 4.63 -8.92 -4.57
CA TRP A 66 4.80 -8.05 -5.72
C TRP A 66 4.20 -6.68 -5.39
N MET A 67 5.05 -5.67 -5.28
CA MET A 67 4.69 -4.32 -4.88
C MET A 67 4.76 -3.41 -6.09
N LEU A 68 3.67 -2.73 -6.41
CA LEU A 68 3.57 -1.82 -7.56
C LEU A 68 3.31 -0.38 -7.12
N SER A 69 3.86 0.54 -7.91
CA SER A 69 3.58 1.97 -7.80
C SER A 69 2.19 2.29 -8.33
N ASP A 70 1.43 3.16 -7.64
CA ASP A 70 0.15 3.68 -8.16
C ASP A 70 0.37 4.86 -9.13
N ASN A 71 1.56 5.46 -9.08
CA ASN A 71 1.98 6.47 -10.04
C ASN A 71 2.74 5.82 -11.20
N PRO A 72 2.20 5.84 -12.44
CA PRO A 72 2.84 5.22 -13.60
C PRO A 72 4.16 5.87 -14.00
N LEU A 73 4.38 7.13 -13.61
CA LEU A 73 5.62 7.87 -13.88
C LEU A 73 6.78 7.42 -12.97
N VAL A 74 6.48 6.66 -11.91
CA VAL A 74 7.50 6.11 -11.01
C VAL A 74 7.69 4.64 -11.32
N ARG A 75 8.89 4.30 -11.78
CA ARG A 75 9.26 2.91 -12.15
C ARG A 75 9.89 2.11 -11.01
N THR A 76 10.30 2.77 -9.93
CA THR A 76 10.93 2.13 -8.77
C THR A 76 9.92 1.35 -7.95
N ASP A 77 9.68 0.11 -8.39
CA ASP A 77 8.85 -0.89 -7.73
C ASP A 77 9.34 -2.31 -8.05
N SER A 78 8.53 -3.34 -7.76
CA SER A 78 8.94 -4.74 -7.95
C SER A 78 9.35 -5.09 -9.37
N ARG A 79 9.01 -4.30 -10.39
CA ARG A 79 9.53 -4.49 -11.76
C ARG A 79 11.04 -4.30 -11.85
N GLU A 80 11.65 -3.51 -10.95
CA GLU A 80 13.10 -3.26 -10.92
C GLU A 80 13.82 -4.15 -9.91
N TYR A 81 13.28 -4.31 -8.70
CA TYR A 81 13.95 -5.03 -7.60
C TYR A 81 13.36 -6.40 -7.26
N GLY A 82 12.33 -6.85 -7.99
CA GLY A 82 11.68 -8.15 -7.77
C GLY A 82 10.67 -8.15 -6.60
N ALA A 83 10.30 -9.36 -6.18
CA ALA A 83 9.37 -9.56 -5.07
C ALA A 83 10.01 -9.11 -3.74
N VAL A 84 9.20 -8.48 -2.89
CA VAL A 84 9.60 -8.04 -1.55
C VAL A 84 9.36 -9.19 -0.55
N PRO A 85 10.41 -9.71 0.11
CA PRO A 85 10.26 -10.73 1.13
C PRO A 85 9.36 -10.29 2.30
N ASP A 86 8.67 -11.24 2.94
CA ASP A 86 7.72 -10.97 4.02
C ASP A 86 8.37 -10.26 5.22
N GLU A 87 9.61 -10.60 5.53
CA GLU A 87 10.39 -10.02 6.62
C GLU A 87 10.68 -8.53 6.45
N LEU A 88 10.67 -8.03 5.20
CA LEU A 88 10.84 -6.60 4.92
C LEU A 88 9.53 -5.83 5.04
N VAL A 89 8.38 -6.52 5.08
CA VAL A 89 7.06 -5.90 5.19
C VAL A 89 6.77 -5.54 6.64
N LEU A 90 6.71 -4.23 6.91
CA LEU A 90 6.52 -3.72 8.27
C LEU A 90 5.04 -3.71 8.66
N GLY A 91 4.14 -3.41 7.72
CA GLY A 91 2.72 -3.35 8.03
C GLY A 91 1.85 -2.81 6.91
N ARG A 92 0.57 -2.63 7.24
CA ARG A 92 -0.46 -2.16 6.32
C ARG A 92 -0.90 -0.75 6.65
N VAL A 93 -0.96 0.10 5.63
CA VAL A 93 -1.57 1.43 5.73
C VAL A 93 -3.09 1.28 5.82
N LEU A 94 -3.70 1.90 6.82
CA LEU A 94 -5.15 1.82 7.07
C LEU A 94 -5.90 3.07 6.65
N LEU A 95 -5.33 4.24 6.93
CA LEU A 95 -5.96 5.54 6.83
C LEU A 95 -4.96 6.56 6.33
N ARG A 96 -5.40 7.52 5.52
CA ARG A 96 -4.79 8.85 5.51
C ARG A 96 -5.45 9.67 6.61
N LEU A 97 -4.65 10.29 7.47
CA LEU A 97 -5.08 11.14 8.58
C LEU A 97 -5.14 12.61 8.19
N ALA A 98 -4.17 13.08 7.40
CA ALA A 98 -4.07 14.47 6.96
C ALA A 98 -3.65 14.54 5.48
N PRO A 99 -4.02 15.62 4.75
CA PRO A 99 -4.81 16.77 5.19
C PRO A 99 -6.32 16.50 5.25
N ARG A 100 -6.79 15.42 4.59
CA ARG A 100 -8.19 14.99 4.61
C ARG A 100 -8.28 13.51 4.99
N PRO A 101 -8.93 13.16 6.11
CA PRO A 101 -9.13 11.78 6.51
C PRO A 101 -9.77 10.94 5.41
N ALA A 102 -9.15 9.82 5.05
CA ALA A 102 -9.68 8.88 4.09
C ALA A 102 -9.33 7.46 4.52
N TRP A 103 -10.33 6.58 4.50
CA TRP A 103 -10.12 5.17 4.78
C TRP A 103 -9.47 4.49 3.58
N LEU A 104 -8.40 3.72 3.75
CA LEU A 104 -7.61 3.12 2.66
C LEU A 104 -7.57 1.59 2.71
N ALA A 105 -8.25 0.98 3.69
CA ALA A 105 -8.23 -0.47 3.89
C ALA A 105 -9.61 -1.04 4.25
N PRO A 106 -10.64 -0.93 3.38
CA PRO A 106 -12.01 -1.37 3.71
C PRO A 106 -12.06 -2.84 4.10
N GLY A 107 -13.09 -3.29 4.82
CA GLY A 107 -13.25 -4.71 5.11
C GLY A 107 -13.39 -5.54 3.82
N ARG A 108 -12.93 -6.81 3.81
CA ARG A 108 -12.98 -7.68 2.60
C ARG A 108 -14.38 -7.75 1.94
N ARG A 109 -15.45 -7.75 2.75
CA ARG A 109 -16.84 -7.80 2.27
C ARG A 109 -17.25 -6.49 1.58
N VAL A 110 -16.87 -5.36 2.17
CA VAL A 110 -17.12 -4.01 1.64
C VAL A 110 -16.35 -3.83 0.33
N GLU A 111 -15.09 -4.25 0.30
CA GLU A 111 -14.23 -4.19 -0.88
C GLU A 111 -14.85 -4.88 -2.11
N ARG A 112 -15.35 -6.11 -1.94
CA ARG A 112 -16.02 -6.88 -3.01
C ARG A 112 -17.28 -6.19 -3.51
N ALA A 113 -18.07 -5.62 -2.61
CA ALA A 113 -19.28 -4.90 -2.98
C ALA A 113 -18.99 -3.61 -3.75
N LEU A 114 -17.93 -2.88 -3.37
CA LEU A 114 -17.59 -1.59 -3.98
C LEU A 114 -16.99 -1.72 -5.37
N ARG A 115 -16.13 -2.73 -5.62
CA ARG A 115 -15.57 -2.97 -6.97
C ARG A 115 -16.65 -3.15 -8.04
N GLY A 116 -17.80 -3.73 -7.70
CA GLY A 116 -18.87 -4.02 -8.65
C GLY A 116 -19.97 -2.94 -8.76
N ARG A 117 -20.03 -1.97 -7.84
CA ARG A 117 -21.16 -1.02 -7.76
C ARG A 117 -20.76 0.46 -7.74
N ALA A 118 -19.56 0.80 -7.27
CA ALA A 118 -19.12 2.17 -7.12
C ALA A 118 -17.59 2.27 -7.27
N PRO A 119 -17.06 2.08 -8.50
CA PRO A 119 -15.61 2.04 -8.74
C PRO A 119 -14.91 3.34 -8.32
N TRP A 120 -15.54 4.50 -8.54
CA TRP A 120 -15.04 5.81 -8.09
C TRP A 120 -14.86 5.90 -6.56
N PHE A 121 -15.72 5.22 -5.79
CA PHE A 121 -15.64 5.18 -4.33
C PHE A 121 -14.64 4.11 -3.86
N ALA A 122 -14.50 3.02 -4.60
CA ALA A 122 -13.49 1.99 -4.36
C ALA A 122 -12.07 2.58 -4.46
N GLU A 123 -11.80 3.42 -5.46
CA GLU A 123 -10.52 4.12 -5.59
C GLU A 123 -10.22 4.95 -4.34
N ARG A 124 -11.15 5.80 -3.88
CA ARG A 124 -11.02 6.57 -2.64
C ARG A 124 -10.71 5.71 -1.41
N LEU A 125 -11.08 4.44 -1.43
CA LEU A 125 -10.82 3.49 -0.36
C LEU A 125 -9.56 2.65 -0.51
N GLY A 126 -8.68 3.01 -1.46
CA GLY A 126 -7.46 2.26 -1.72
C GLY A 126 -7.73 0.85 -2.29
N VAL A 127 -8.91 0.63 -2.88
CA VAL A 127 -9.33 -0.66 -3.46
C VAL A 127 -8.93 -0.77 -4.94
N SER A 128 -8.32 0.26 -5.52
CA SER A 128 -7.93 0.26 -6.93
C SER A 128 -7.05 -0.95 -7.29
N VAL A 129 -7.25 -1.42 -8.53
CA VAL A 129 -6.33 -2.37 -9.17
C VAL A 129 -4.99 -1.65 -9.33
N PRO A 130 -3.86 -2.32 -9.07
CA PRO A 130 -2.55 -1.76 -9.44
C PRO A 130 -2.58 -1.33 -10.91
N PHE A 131 -1.87 -0.25 -11.23
CA PHE A 131 -1.67 0.09 -12.63
C PHE A 131 -0.74 -0.97 -13.24
N ASP A 132 -1.33 -1.97 -13.89
CA ASP A 132 -0.62 -2.91 -14.76
C ASP A 132 -0.31 -2.15 -16.05
N GLY A 133 0.88 -1.56 -16.11
CA GLY A 133 1.35 -0.82 -17.27
C GLY A 133 1.69 -1.73 -18.45
N GLU A 134 0.73 -2.49 -18.96
CA GLU A 134 0.78 -2.93 -20.36
C GLU A 134 0.32 -1.75 -21.25
N LEU A 135 1.32 -1.06 -21.80
CA LEU A 135 1.30 -0.49 -23.14
C LEU A 135 2.55 -0.98 -23.86
#